data_AF-A0A9P0NQU1-F1
#
_entry.id   AF-A0A9P0NQU1-F1
#
_cell.length_a   1.000
_cell.length_b   1.000
_cell.length_c   1.000
_cell.angle_alpha   90.00
_cell.angle_beta   90.00
_cell.angle_gamma   90.00
#
_symmetry.space_group_name_H-M   'P 1'
#
loop_
_entity.id
_entity.type
_entity.pdbx_description
1 polymer ?
#
loop_
_entity_poly.entity_id
_entity_poly.type
_entity_poly.pdbx_seq_one_letter_code
_entity_poly.pdbx_strand_id
1 'polypeptide(L)'
;MYIFLKYSIKMDNTQGRWPEHVGILALEIVVPSMYVSQTDLELHDGVSKGKYTIGLGQERMALCSDREDVVSLCLTAVSLLMKRTKTSYSNIGRLEVGTETPIDKSKSIKSMLMRLFDNCNNNVEGVDSTNACYGGTAALFNSIAWLESSAWDGIYVSSL
;
A
#
# COMPACT_ATOMS: atom_id res chain seq x y z
N MET A 1 -7.36 3.06 5.13
CA MET A 1 -6.44 1.99 5.60
C MET A 1 -5.59 1.61 4.42
N TYR A 2 -4.27 1.78 4.49
CA TYR A 2 -3.37 1.35 3.42
C TYR A 2 -2.47 0.25 3.97
N ILE A 3 -2.35 -0.85 3.24
CA ILE A 3 -1.63 -2.08 3.64
C ILE A 3 -0.38 -2.21 2.76
N PHE A 4 0.80 -2.27 3.36
CA PHE A 4 2.08 -2.22 2.62
C PHE A 4 2.77 -3.55 2.72
N LEU A 5 2.96 -4.22 1.60
CA LEU A 5 3.50 -5.57 1.58
C LEU A 5 4.92 -5.57 1.02
N LYS A 6 5.89 -6.04 1.80
CA LYS A 6 7.25 -6.35 1.35
C LYS A 6 7.34 -7.82 0.97
N TYR A 7 7.97 -8.16 -0.15
CA TYR A 7 8.18 -9.56 -0.60
C TYR A 7 9.67 -9.89 -0.74
N SER A 8 10.12 -11.07 -0.28
CA SER A 8 11.45 -11.63 -0.56
C SER A 8 11.44 -13.14 -0.50
N ILE A 9 12.45 -13.67 -1.16
CA ILE A 9 12.79 -15.08 -1.26
C ILE A 9 13.78 -15.43 -0.15
N LYS A 10 13.76 -16.69 0.31
CA LYS A 10 14.94 -17.31 0.92
C LYS A 10 15.96 -17.50 -0.19
N MET A 11 16.96 -16.63 -0.25
CA MET A 11 18.09 -16.80 -1.17
C MET A 11 18.88 -18.04 -0.74
N ASP A 12 18.55 -19.20 -1.32
CA ASP A 12 19.53 -20.29 -1.44
C ASP A 12 20.45 -19.96 -2.61
N ASN A 13 21.73 -20.22 -2.43
CA ASN A 13 22.87 -19.65 -3.16
C ASN A 13 23.03 -20.22 -4.59
N THR A 14 21.93 -20.45 -5.31
CA THR A 14 21.91 -21.12 -6.62
C THR A 14 21.43 -20.15 -7.70
N GLN A 15 22.37 -19.64 -8.49
CA GLN A 15 22.07 -18.88 -9.70
C GLN A 15 21.25 -19.75 -10.68
N GLY A 16 20.10 -19.22 -11.14
CA GLY A 16 19.32 -19.81 -12.24
C GLY A 16 18.02 -20.54 -11.86
N ARG A 17 17.57 -20.48 -10.60
CA ARG A 17 16.26 -21.00 -10.19
C ARG A 17 15.25 -19.89 -9.96
N TRP A 18 13.99 -20.17 -10.32
CA TRP A 18 12.83 -19.35 -9.99
C TRP A 18 12.73 -19.14 -8.47
N PRO A 19 12.19 -18.00 -8.00
CA PRO A 19 11.83 -17.81 -6.61
C PRO A 19 11.07 -19.00 -6.02
N GLU A 20 11.44 -19.43 -4.83
CA GLU A 20 10.61 -20.36 -4.06
C GLU A 20 9.93 -19.61 -2.91
N HIS A 21 8.71 -20.03 -2.58
CA HIS A 21 7.92 -19.52 -1.45
C HIS A 21 7.66 -17.99 -1.50
N VAL A 22 7.30 -17.48 -2.68
CA VAL A 22 6.92 -16.06 -2.84
C VAL A 22 5.70 -15.74 -1.97
N GLY A 23 5.80 -14.67 -1.19
CA GLY A 23 4.74 -14.24 -0.30
C GLY A 23 5.06 -12.97 0.47
N ILE A 24 4.10 -12.55 1.28
CA ILE A 24 4.20 -11.35 2.12
C ILE A 24 5.20 -11.60 3.25
N LEU A 25 6.19 -10.73 3.38
CA LEU A 25 7.19 -10.77 4.45
C LEU A 25 7.01 -9.73 5.54
N ALA A 26 6.49 -8.56 5.17
CA ALA A 26 6.21 -7.51 6.14
C ALA A 26 4.99 -6.73 5.68
N LEU A 27 4.19 -6.30 6.66
CA LEU A 27 2.93 -5.60 6.45
C LEU A 27 2.92 -4.33 7.31
N GLU A 28 2.82 -3.15 6.73
CA GLU A 28 2.60 -1.89 7.48
C GLU A 28 1.18 -1.37 7.25
N ILE A 29 0.59 -0.75 8.27
CA ILE A 29 -0.74 -0.13 8.18
C ILE A 29 -0.67 1.30 8.69
N VAL A 30 -1.19 2.23 7.90
CA VAL A 30 -1.44 3.61 8.34
C VAL A 30 -2.93 3.94 8.17
N VAL A 31 -3.48 4.51 9.24
CA VAL A 31 -4.85 5.02 9.33
C VAL A 31 -4.76 6.46 9.86
N PRO A 32 -5.56 7.40 9.35
CA PRO A 32 -5.61 8.76 9.89
C PRO A 32 -5.89 8.78 11.39
N SER A 33 -5.35 9.78 12.08
CA SER A 33 -5.45 9.89 13.55
C SER A 33 -6.82 10.38 14.04
N MET A 34 -7.58 11.06 13.18
CA MET A 34 -8.91 11.57 13.50
C MET A 34 -9.99 10.56 13.15
N TYR A 35 -11.03 10.50 13.97
CA TYR A 35 -12.22 9.70 13.71
C TYR A 35 -13.49 10.41 14.17
N VAL A 36 -14.62 10.01 13.61
CA VAL A 36 -15.95 10.32 14.12
C VAL A 36 -16.56 9.07 14.76
N SER A 37 -17.18 9.25 15.92
CA SER A 37 -17.97 8.21 16.60
C SER A 37 -19.25 7.96 15.80
N GLN A 38 -19.56 6.70 15.50
CA GLN A 38 -20.78 6.36 14.77
C GLN A 38 -22.03 6.66 15.59
N THR A 39 -21.98 6.56 16.91
CA THR A 39 -23.07 6.99 17.80
C THR A 39 -23.33 8.50 17.68
N ASP A 40 -22.28 9.32 17.62
CA ASP A 40 -22.43 10.77 17.50
C ASP A 40 -22.91 11.14 16.09
N LEU A 41 -22.48 10.40 15.07
CA LEU A 41 -22.95 10.56 13.70
C LEU A 41 -24.43 10.16 13.55
N GLU A 42 -24.89 9.10 14.23
CA GLU A 42 -26.31 8.75 14.29
C GLU A 42 -27.16 9.89 14.85
N LEU A 43 -26.70 10.51 15.95
CA LEU A 43 -27.36 11.65 16.57
C LEU A 43 -27.36 12.88 15.64
N HIS A 44 -26.24 13.16 14.99
CA HIS A 44 -26.09 14.28 14.06
C HIS A 44 -27.03 14.15 12.85
N ASP A 45 -27.09 12.96 12.25
CA ASP A 45 -27.90 12.69 11.06
C ASP A 45 -29.41 12.53 11.39
N GLY A 46 -29.78 12.51 12.67
CA GLY A 46 -31.16 12.31 13.11
C GLY A 46 -31.73 10.93 12.78
N VAL A 47 -30.87 9.92 12.67
CA VAL A 47 -31.27 8.53 12.38
C VAL A 47 -31.56 7.75 13.67
N SER A 48 -32.27 6.63 13.54
CA SER A 48 -32.55 5.76 14.69
C SER A 48 -31.27 5.23 15.32
N LYS A 49 -31.21 5.23 16.66
CA LYS A 49 -30.12 4.60 17.43
C LYS A 49 -29.87 3.18 16.94
N GLY A 50 -28.62 2.83 16.72
CA GLY A 50 -28.23 1.52 16.24
C GLY A 50 -28.17 1.39 14.73
N LYS A 51 -28.58 2.41 13.94
CA LYS A 51 -28.54 2.30 12.47
C LYS A 51 -27.13 2.04 11.94
N TYR A 52 -26.12 2.73 12.47
CA TYR A 52 -24.72 2.57 12.07
C TYR A 52 -24.00 1.57 12.96
N THR A 53 -24.21 1.66 14.28
CA THR A 53 -23.52 0.81 15.25
C THR A 53 -23.95 -0.66 15.22
N ILE A 54 -25.24 -0.93 15.00
CA ILE A 54 -25.78 -2.29 14.91
C ILE A 54 -26.07 -2.65 13.43
N GLY A 55 -26.75 -1.77 12.70
CA GLY A 55 -27.17 -2.03 11.32
C GLY A 55 -25.98 -2.17 10.35
N LEU A 56 -24.95 -1.33 10.49
CA LEU A 56 -23.71 -1.43 9.71
C LEU A 56 -22.56 -2.11 10.49
N GLY A 57 -22.72 -2.32 11.79
CA GLY A 57 -21.67 -2.87 12.66
C GLY A 57 -20.43 -1.97 12.78
N GLN A 58 -20.58 -0.65 12.62
CA GLN A 58 -19.47 0.30 12.66
C GLN A 58 -19.45 1.08 13.96
N GLU A 59 -18.30 1.15 14.63
CA GLU A 59 -18.15 1.95 15.86
C GLU A 59 -17.55 3.34 15.61
N ARG A 60 -16.55 3.41 14.71
CA ARG A 60 -15.78 4.63 14.43
C ARG A 60 -15.43 4.67 12.96
N MET A 61 -15.37 5.88 12.39
CA MET A 61 -14.92 6.11 11.02
C MET A 61 -13.75 7.07 11.01
N ALA A 62 -12.57 6.60 10.58
CA ALA A 62 -11.39 7.43 10.45
C ALA A 62 -11.49 8.35 9.22
N LEU A 63 -11.00 9.59 9.36
CA LEU A 63 -11.09 10.63 8.34
C LEU A 63 -9.75 11.37 8.23
N CYS A 64 -9.39 11.75 7.01
CA CYS A 64 -8.21 12.59 6.78
C CYS A 64 -8.53 14.04 7.14
N SER A 65 -7.56 14.73 7.78
CA SER A 65 -7.57 16.20 7.86
C SER A 65 -7.21 16.83 6.51
N ASP A 66 -7.24 18.16 6.44
CA ASP A 66 -6.68 18.92 5.32
C ASP A 66 -5.15 18.75 5.16
N ARG A 67 -4.49 18.10 6.11
CA ARG A 67 -3.05 17.77 6.09
C ARG A 67 -2.74 16.35 5.64
N GLU A 68 -3.76 15.53 5.40
CA GLU A 68 -3.60 14.13 5.04
C GLU A 68 -4.35 13.83 3.73
N ASP A 69 -3.69 13.12 2.81
CA ASP A 69 -4.28 12.56 1.61
C ASP A 69 -3.73 11.14 1.35
N VAL A 70 -4.19 10.51 0.27
CA VAL A 70 -3.69 9.18 -0.12
C VAL A 70 -2.17 9.18 -0.33
N VAL A 71 -1.59 10.25 -0.86
CA VAL A 71 -0.15 10.34 -1.13
C VAL A 71 0.63 10.41 0.18
N SER A 72 0.22 11.27 1.11
CA SER A 72 0.87 11.40 2.42
C SER A 72 0.76 10.12 3.24
N LEU A 73 -0.39 9.44 3.19
CA LEU A 73 -0.59 8.16 3.86
C LEU A 73 0.31 7.08 3.25
N CYS A 74 0.40 7.00 1.92
CA CYS A 74 1.30 6.08 1.24
C CYS A 74 2.78 6.37 1.53
N LEU A 75 3.21 7.64 1.47
CA LEU A 75 4.56 8.04 1.82
C LEU A 75 4.93 7.65 3.26
N THR A 76 4.00 7.90 4.20
CA THR A 76 4.20 7.59 5.62
C THR A 76 4.40 6.10 5.82
N ALA A 77 3.54 5.29 5.22
CA ALA A 77 3.56 3.87 5.43
C ALA A 77 4.71 3.14 4.71
N VAL A 78 5.11 3.57 3.50
CA VAL A 78 6.37 3.08 2.88
C VAL A 78 7.54 3.43 3.78
N SER A 79 7.63 4.68 4.25
CA SER A 79 8.74 5.13 5.10
C SER A 79 8.83 4.34 6.41
N LEU A 80 7.70 4.10 7.07
CA LEU A 80 7.62 3.27 8.28
C LEU A 80 8.01 1.81 8.01
N LEU A 81 7.49 1.21 6.93
CA LEU A 81 7.82 -0.15 6.55
C LEU A 81 9.32 -0.32 6.31
N MET A 82 9.93 0.57 5.52
CA MET A 82 11.35 0.54 5.19
C MET A 82 12.22 0.72 6.43
N LYS A 83 11.86 1.68 7.30
CA LYS A 83 12.55 1.92 8.58
C LYS A 83 12.45 0.70 9.50
N ARG A 84 11.26 0.13 9.69
CA ARG A 84 11.02 -1.01 10.59
C ARG A 84 11.73 -2.27 10.11
N THR A 85 11.70 -2.53 8.81
CA THR A 85 12.36 -3.69 8.20
C THR A 85 13.86 -3.48 7.96
N LYS A 86 14.38 -2.27 8.21
CA LYS A 86 15.77 -1.86 7.93
C LYS A 86 16.18 -2.13 6.47
N THR A 87 15.24 -1.93 5.55
CA THR A 87 15.45 -2.16 4.12
C THR A 87 15.93 -0.88 3.47
N SER A 88 16.99 -0.96 2.66
CA SER A 88 17.40 0.16 1.82
C SER A 88 16.45 0.34 0.64
N TYR A 89 16.14 1.58 0.30
CA TYR A 89 15.37 1.91 -0.92
C TYR A 89 16.06 1.44 -2.20
N SER A 90 17.40 1.28 -2.18
CA SER A 90 18.16 0.66 -3.29
C SER A 90 17.78 -0.79 -3.56
N ASN A 91 17.14 -1.46 -2.60
CA ASN A 91 16.80 -2.88 -2.68
C ASN A 91 15.32 -3.08 -3.04
N ILE A 92 14.68 -2.14 -3.73
CA ILE A 92 13.32 -2.31 -4.25
C ILE A 92 13.37 -2.23 -5.77
N GLY A 93 12.95 -3.29 -6.47
CA GLY A 93 12.92 -3.36 -7.94
C GLY A 93 11.56 -3.04 -8.55
N ARG A 94 10.48 -3.14 -7.76
CA ARG A 94 9.11 -2.80 -8.19
C ARG A 94 8.31 -2.14 -7.06
N LEU A 95 7.54 -1.12 -7.42
CA LEU A 95 6.60 -0.40 -6.57
C LEU A 95 5.28 -0.21 -7.32
N GLU A 96 4.18 -0.77 -6.81
CA GLU A 96 2.86 -0.67 -7.42
C GLU A 96 1.83 -0.13 -6.42
N VAL A 97 0.86 0.68 -6.89
CA VAL A 97 -0.17 1.29 -6.03
C VAL A 97 -1.57 0.89 -6.46
N GLY A 98 -2.28 0.16 -5.62
CA GLY A 98 -3.71 -0.06 -5.70
C GLY A 98 -4.49 1.10 -5.13
N THR A 99 -5.29 1.79 -5.94
CA THR A 99 -6.14 2.88 -5.45
C THR A 99 -7.39 3.09 -6.31
N GLU A 100 -8.48 3.50 -5.68
CA GLU A 100 -9.68 4.05 -6.32
C GLU A 100 -9.85 5.56 -6.07
N THR A 101 -8.87 6.18 -5.41
CA THR A 101 -8.84 7.61 -5.08
C THR A 101 -7.77 8.32 -5.93
N PRO A 102 -8.07 8.69 -7.19
CA PRO A 102 -7.10 9.36 -8.05
C PRO A 102 -6.91 10.81 -7.61
N ILE A 103 -5.65 11.23 -7.43
CA ILE A 103 -5.29 12.65 -7.24
C ILE A 103 -5.15 13.37 -8.58
N ASP A 104 -4.69 12.66 -9.61
CA ASP A 104 -4.51 13.15 -10.96
C ASP A 104 -4.97 12.08 -11.96
N LYS A 105 -5.47 12.49 -13.13
CA LYS A 105 -5.99 11.58 -14.17
C LYS A 105 -4.88 10.94 -15.02
N SER A 106 -3.67 11.47 -14.97
CA SER A 106 -2.52 11.04 -15.77
C SER A 106 -1.31 10.67 -14.89
N LYS A 107 -1.08 11.43 -13.81
CA LYS A 107 0.07 11.23 -12.93
C LYS A 107 -0.26 10.24 -11.80
N SER A 108 0.39 9.09 -11.85
CA SER A 108 0.25 8.04 -10.84
C SER A 108 0.76 8.45 -9.46
N ILE A 109 0.12 7.95 -8.41
CA ILE A 109 0.60 8.02 -7.02
C ILE A 109 1.97 7.36 -6.91
N LYS A 110 2.20 6.25 -7.60
CA LYS A 110 3.52 5.62 -7.70
C LYS A 110 4.60 6.62 -8.07
N SER A 111 4.37 7.49 -9.06
CA SER A 111 5.34 8.50 -9.48
C SER A 111 5.62 9.56 -8.39
N MET A 112 4.67 9.82 -7.49
CA MET A 112 4.85 10.71 -6.34
C MET A 112 5.64 10.01 -5.22
N LEU A 113 5.46 8.70 -5.04
CA LEU A 113 6.21 7.90 -4.06
C LEU A 113 7.69 7.73 -4.43
N MET A 114 8.04 7.83 -5.72
CA MET A 114 9.44 7.80 -6.17
C MET A 114 10.32 8.86 -5.51
N ARG A 115 9.75 9.92 -4.91
CA ARG A 115 10.47 10.90 -4.08
C ARG A 115 11.20 10.27 -2.88
N LEU A 116 10.72 9.14 -2.37
CA LEU A 116 11.41 8.39 -1.31
C LEU A 116 12.68 7.67 -1.80
N PHE A 117 12.78 7.48 -3.12
CA PHE A 117 13.87 6.78 -3.79
C PHE A 117 14.87 7.76 -4.44
N ASP A 118 14.63 9.07 -4.33
CA ASP A 118 15.49 10.12 -4.89
C ASP A 118 16.95 9.90 -4.47
N ASN A 119 17.85 9.96 -5.45
CA ASN A 119 19.30 9.74 -5.29
C ASN A 119 19.71 8.31 -4.82
N CYS A 120 18.77 7.37 -4.72
CA CYS A 120 19.05 5.98 -4.34
C CYS A 120 18.76 4.99 -5.46
N ASN A 121 17.55 4.98 -6.02
CA ASN A 121 17.18 4.06 -7.11
C ASN A 121 16.05 4.61 -7.97
N ASN A 122 16.33 4.87 -9.24
CA ASN A 122 15.33 5.32 -10.21
C ASN A 122 14.81 4.19 -11.10
N ASN A 123 15.41 2.99 -11.01
CA ASN A 123 15.01 1.80 -11.76
C ASN A 123 14.07 0.96 -10.91
N VAL A 124 12.82 1.42 -10.80
CA VAL A 124 11.76 0.76 -10.04
C VAL A 124 10.54 0.61 -10.93
N GLU A 125 10.17 -0.61 -11.28
CA GLU A 125 8.98 -0.92 -12.09
C GLU A 125 7.66 -0.63 -11.35
N GLY A 126 6.54 -0.74 -12.07
CA GLY A 126 5.18 -0.61 -11.51
C GLY A 126 4.55 0.79 -11.72
N VAL A 127 3.22 0.83 -11.61
CA VAL A 127 2.36 2.00 -11.80
C VAL A 127 1.17 1.94 -10.82
N ASP A 128 0.11 2.71 -11.04
CA ASP A 128 -1.12 2.57 -10.29
C ASP A 128 -2.04 1.53 -10.95
N SER A 129 -2.70 0.71 -10.13
CA SER A 129 -3.70 -0.29 -10.52
C SER A 129 -5.05 0.10 -9.92
N THR A 130 -6.07 0.26 -10.77
CA THR A 130 -7.39 0.76 -10.36
C THR A 130 -8.51 -0.15 -10.84
N ASN A 131 -9.29 -0.67 -9.90
CA ASN A 131 -10.62 -1.23 -10.14
C ASN A 131 -11.39 -1.26 -8.82
N ALA A 132 -11.99 -0.14 -8.44
CA ALA A 132 -12.60 0.03 -7.12
C ALA A 132 -11.67 -0.48 -5.97
N CYS A 133 -12.24 -1.09 -4.93
CA CYS A 133 -11.48 -1.69 -3.83
C CYS A 133 -10.58 -2.88 -4.24
N TYR A 134 -10.65 -3.38 -5.48
CA TYR A 134 -9.82 -4.50 -5.97
C TYR A 134 -8.41 -4.06 -6.40
N GLY A 135 -8.15 -2.76 -6.56
CA GLY A 135 -6.86 -2.23 -7.04
C GLY A 135 -5.65 -2.77 -6.25
N GLY A 136 -5.75 -2.85 -4.92
CA GLY A 136 -4.68 -3.38 -4.07
C GLY A 136 -4.42 -4.88 -4.28
N THR A 137 -5.47 -5.66 -4.54
CA THR A 137 -5.31 -7.10 -4.87
C THR A 137 -4.65 -7.28 -6.24
N ALA A 138 -5.01 -6.45 -7.22
CA ALA A 138 -4.34 -6.46 -8.53
C ALA A 138 -2.85 -6.12 -8.40
N ALA A 139 -2.50 -5.08 -7.64
CA ALA A 139 -1.11 -4.70 -7.38
C ALA A 139 -0.31 -5.81 -6.68
N LEU A 140 -0.93 -6.51 -5.72
CA LEU A 140 -0.38 -7.70 -5.07
C LEU A 140 -0.10 -8.83 -6.08
N PHE A 141 -1.06 -9.18 -6.93
CA PHE A 141 -0.87 -10.25 -7.92
C PHE A 141 0.15 -9.89 -8.99
N ASN A 142 0.17 -8.65 -9.47
CA ASN A 142 1.18 -8.17 -10.40
C ASN A 142 2.59 -8.24 -9.79
N SER A 143 2.71 -7.97 -8.50
CA SER A 143 3.98 -8.05 -7.76
C SER A 143 4.48 -9.48 -7.59
N ILE A 144 3.59 -10.42 -7.27
CA ILE A 144 3.91 -11.85 -7.21
C ILE A 144 4.31 -12.35 -8.60
N ALA A 145 3.51 -12.04 -9.62
CA ALA A 145 3.79 -12.45 -11.00
C ALA A 145 5.13 -11.89 -11.51
N TRP A 146 5.48 -10.65 -11.15
CA TRP A 146 6.78 -10.08 -11.51
C TRP A 146 7.94 -10.81 -10.83
N LEU A 147 7.83 -11.13 -9.53
CA LEU A 147 8.84 -11.93 -8.82
C LEU A 147 9.04 -13.27 -9.52
N GLU A 148 7.95 -13.96 -9.87
CA GLU A 148 7.94 -15.24 -10.55
C GLU A 148 8.14 -15.13 -12.08
N SER A 149 8.60 -13.97 -12.59
CA SER A 149 8.86 -13.74 -14.02
C SER A 149 10.36 -13.69 -14.35
N SER A 150 10.71 -13.96 -15.60
CA SER A 150 12.10 -13.91 -16.05
C SER A 150 12.68 -12.49 -16.04
N ALA A 151 11.83 -11.49 -15.78
CA ALA A 151 12.22 -10.10 -15.61
C ALA A 151 12.68 -9.78 -14.18
N TRP A 152 12.55 -10.72 -13.24
CA TRP A 152 12.99 -10.51 -11.86
C TRP A 152 14.51 -10.31 -11.78
N ASP A 153 14.91 -9.22 -11.13
CA ASP A 153 16.29 -8.72 -11.03
C ASP A 153 17.02 -9.17 -9.75
N GLY A 154 16.43 -10.07 -8.96
CA GLY A 154 17.00 -10.54 -7.69
C GLY A 154 16.65 -9.67 -6.49
N ILE A 155 15.83 -8.62 -6.65
CA ILE A 155 15.57 -7.58 -5.65
C ILE A 155 14.12 -7.67 -5.10
N TYR A 156 13.85 -7.02 -3.95
CA TYR A 156 12.54 -7.04 -3.28
C TYR A 156 11.47 -6.25 -4.06
N VAL A 157 10.20 -6.57 -3.80
CA VAL A 157 9.03 -5.80 -4.29
C VAL A 157 8.28 -5.14 -3.14
N SER A 158 7.69 -3.98 -3.43
CA SER A 158 6.71 -3.30 -2.59
C SER A 158 5.39 -3.10 -3.35
N SER A 159 4.25 -3.44 -2.77
CA SER A 159 2.92 -3.19 -3.37
C SER A 159 1.94 -2.63 -2.35
N LEU A 160 1.06 -1.72 -2.82
CA LEU A 160 0.16 -0.90 -2.01
C LEU A 160 -1.31 -1.11 -2.40
#